data_AF-A0A7Y5SQ86-F1
#
_entry.id   AF-A0A7Y5SQ86-F1
#
_cell.length_a   1.000
_cell.length_b   1.000
_cell.length_c   1.000
_cell.angle_alpha   90.00
_cell.angle_beta   90.00
_cell.angle_gamma   90.00
#
_symmetry.space_group_name_H-M   'P 1'
#
loop_
_entity.id
_entity.type
_entity.pdbx_description
1 polymer ?
#
loop_
_entity_poly.entity_id
_entity_poly.type
_entity_poly.pdbx_seq_one_letter_code
_entity_poly.pdbx_strand_id
1 'polypeptide(L)' 'MIEATVAWVIEHGAIFDLLTHPSIMHVEYPEFRAYDLICDTVNQAKDRAAIVGLDAIARCVKDRPAGSAS' A
#
# COMPACT_ATOMS: atom_id res chain seq x y z
N MET A 1 -8.43 -0.36 11.61
CA MET A 1 -6.97 -0.18 11.52
C MET A 1 -6.54 -0.01 10.07
N ILE A 2 -6.65 -1.04 9.22
CA ILE A 2 -6.19 -1.00 7.81
C ILE A 2 -6.79 0.17 7.03
N GLU A 3 -8.10 0.36 7.07
CA GLU A 3 -8.79 1.44 6.35
C GLU A 3 -8.24 2.84 6.68
N ALA A 4 -8.15 3.18 7.98
CA ALA A 4 -7.60 4.46 8.42
C ALA A 4 -6.13 4.63 8.02
N THR A 5 -5.33 3.56 8.09
CA THR A 5 -3.92 3.59 7.67
C THR A 5 -3.78 3.83 6.17
N VAL A 6 -4.57 3.13 5.34
CA VAL A 6 -4.55 3.29 3.88
C VAL A 6 -5.02 4.70 3.49
N ALA A 7 -6.09 5.21 4.11
CA ALA A 7 -6.56 6.57 3.89
C ALA A 7 -5.47 7.61 4.20
N TRP A 8 -4.78 7.47 5.34
CA TRP A 8 -3.68 8.36 5.70
C TRP A 8 -2.52 8.29 4.69
N VAL A 9 -2.18 7.08 4.24
CA VAL A 9 -1.10 6.87 3.25
C VAL A 9 -1.40 7.56 1.92
N ILE A 10 -2.65 7.49 1.46
CA ILE A 10 -3.11 8.16 0.24
C ILE A 10 -3.13 9.69 0.40
N GLU A 11 -3.43 10.18 1.61
CA GLU A 11 -3.36 11.61 1.92
C GLU A 11 -1.93 12.16 1.88
N HIS A 12 -0.96 11.38 2.37
CA HIS A 12 0.41 11.85 2.56
C HIS A 12 1.39 11.40 1.46
N GLY A 13 0.92 10.66 0.45
CA GLY A 13 1.79 10.07 -0.58
C GLY A 13 2.83 9.13 0.01
N ALA A 14 2.47 8.40 1.07
CA ALA A 14 3.35 7.48 1.77
C ALA A 14 3.34 6.08 1.14
N ILE A 15 4.07 5.15 1.75
CA ILE A 15 4.10 3.74 1.34
C ILE A 15 3.41 2.89 2.42
N PHE A 16 2.54 2.00 1.99
CA PHE A 16 1.91 0.97 2.83
C PHE A 16 2.34 -0.42 2.34
N ASP A 17 2.69 -1.30 3.28
CA ASP A 17 3.04 -2.69 3.00
C ASP A 17 2.22 -3.62 3.91
N LEU A 18 1.51 -4.57 3.30
CA LEU A 18 0.74 -5.59 4.01
C LEU A 18 1.49 -6.92 3.95
N LEU A 19 2.39 -7.12 4.92
CA LEU A 19 3.15 -8.36 5.04
C LEU A 19 2.25 -9.52 5.46
N THR A 20 2.22 -10.56 4.62
CA THR A 20 1.41 -11.76 4.85
C THR A 20 2.16 -13.02 4.45
N HIS A 21 1.86 -14.12 5.13
CA HIS A 21 2.48 -15.40 4.86
C HIS A 21 1.44 -16.41 4.35
N PRO A 22 1.61 -16.99 3.14
CA PRO A 22 0.62 -17.87 2.54
C PRO A 22 0.20 -19.05 3.42
N SER A 23 1.10 -19.59 4.25
CA SER A 23 0.81 -20.77 5.08
C SER A 23 -0.25 -20.55 6.15
N ILE A 24 -0.48 -19.31 6.58
CA ILE A 24 -1.47 -18.97 7.61
C ILE A 24 -2.66 -18.21 7.04
N MET A 25 -2.49 -17.60 5.86
CA MET A 25 -3.46 -16.66 5.32
C MET A 25 -4.83 -17.31 5.09
N HIS A 26 -4.86 -18.50 4.50
CA HIS A 26 -6.13 -19.20 4.26
C HIS A 26 -6.72 -19.82 5.55
N VAL A 27 -5.87 -20.14 6.53
CA VAL A 27 -6.29 -20.78 7.78
C VAL A 27 -6.88 -19.77 8.74
N GLU A 28 -6.16 -18.67 8.97
CA GLU A 28 -6.49 -17.63 9.94
C GLU A 28 -7.34 -16.50 9.33
N TYR A 29 -7.34 -16.38 7.99
CA TYR A 29 -8.00 -15.28 7.29
C TYR A 29 -8.62 -15.67 5.93
N PRO A 30 -9.61 -16.60 5.92
CA PRO A 30 -10.14 -17.16 4.69
C PRO A 30 -10.93 -16.16 3.83
N GLU A 31 -11.42 -15.06 4.40
CA GLU A 31 -12.26 -14.10 3.68
C GLU A 31 -11.48 -13.04 2.91
N PHE A 32 -10.18 -12.86 3.16
CA PHE A 32 -9.32 -11.90 2.46
C PHE A 32 -9.82 -10.43 2.38
N ARG A 33 -10.81 -10.04 3.19
CA ARG A 33 -11.50 -8.72 3.11
C ARG A 33 -10.59 -7.49 3.17
N ALA A 34 -9.41 -7.60 3.77
CA ALA A 34 -8.41 -6.54 3.85
C ALA A 34 -7.82 -6.25 2.47
N TYR A 35 -7.60 -7.28 1.66
CA TYR A 35 -7.16 -7.14 0.27
C TYR A 35 -8.24 -6.45 -0.56
N ASP A 36 -9.49 -6.89 -0.44
CA ASP A 36 -10.61 -6.25 -1.14
C ASP A 36 -10.73 -4.77 -0.76
N LEU A 37 -10.68 -4.47 0.54
CA LEU A 37 -10.74 -3.10 1.06
C LEU A 37 -9.58 -2.24 0.53
N ILE A 38 -8.35 -2.76 0.49
CA ILE A 38 -7.19 -2.03 -0.06
C ILE A 38 -7.38 -1.79 -1.55
N CYS A 39 -7.75 -2.81 -2.32
CA CYS A 39 -7.98 -2.72 -3.75
C CYS A 39 -9.07 -1.69 -4.07
N ASP A 40 -10.20 -1.75 -3.39
CA ASP A 40 -11.31 -0.82 -3.59
C ASP A 40 -10.92 0.61 -3.22
N THR A 41 -10.20 0.80 -2.11
CA THR A 41 -9.75 2.11 -1.66
C THR A 41 -8.76 2.74 -2.65
N VAL A 42 -7.81 1.96 -3.17
CA VAL A 42 -6.86 2.42 -4.20
C VAL A 42 -7.58 2.74 -5.51
N ASN A 43 -8.52 1.88 -5.94
CA ASN A 43 -9.33 2.11 -7.14
C ASN A 43 -10.14 3.41 -7.04
N GLN A 44 -10.72 3.69 -5.86
CA GLN A 44 -11.46 4.93 -5.60
C GLN A 44 -10.57 6.17 -5.58
N ALA A 45 -9.30 6.03 -5.18
CA ALA A 45 -8.33 7.12 -5.14
C ALA A 45 -7.81 7.55 -6.53
N LYS A 46 -8.14 6.81 -7.60
CA LYS A 46 -7.77 7.11 -8.99
C LYS A 46 -6.25 7.31 -9.16
N ASP A 47 -5.83 8.50 -9.54
CA ASP A 47 -4.44 8.87 -9.83
C ASP A 47 -3.61 9.19 -8.56
N ARG A 48 -4.25 9.21 -7.39
CA ARG A 48 -3.58 9.52 -6.12
C ARG A 48 -2.86 8.33 -5.47
N ALA A 49 -3.15 7.11 -5.91
CA ALA A 49 -2.58 5.90 -5.33
C ALA A 49 -2.45 4.79 -6.37
N ALA A 50 -1.50 3.88 -6.16
CA ALA A 50 -1.32 2.72 -7.03
C ALA A 50 -0.81 1.52 -6.21
N ILE A 51 -1.30 0.33 -6.57
CA ILE A 51 -0.68 -0.94 -6.13
C ILE A 51 0.52 -1.19 -7.04
N VAL A 52 1.71 -1.32 -6.44
CA VAL A 52 2.97 -1.45 -7.16
C VAL A 52 3.86 -2.54 -6.56
N GLY A 53 4.80 -3.04 -7.35
CA GLY A 53 5.87 -3.90 -6.86
C GLY A 53 6.95 -3.12 -6.10
N LEU A 54 7.75 -3.84 -5.31
CA LEU A 54 8.89 -3.26 -4.57
C LEU A 54 9.93 -2.61 -5.49
N ASP A 55 10.03 -3.03 -6.75
CA ASP A 55 10.91 -2.45 -7.75
C ASP A 55 10.50 -1.01 -8.12
N ALA A 56 9.20 -0.71 -8.17
CA ALA A 56 8.71 0.65 -8.39
C ALA A 56 9.05 1.57 -7.22
N ILE A 57 8.93 1.06 -5.99
CA ILE A 57 9.34 1.78 -4.78
C ILE A 57 10.85 2.06 -4.80
N ALA A 58 11.66 1.04 -5.11
CA ALA A 58 13.10 1.19 -5.20
C ALA A 58 13.54 2.22 -6.26
N ARG A 59 12.84 2.28 -7.41
CA ARG A 59 13.05 3.32 -8.42
C ARG A 59 12.66 4.70 -7.90
N CYS A 60 11.47 4.85 -7.32
CA CYS A 60 11.00 6.12 -6.74
C CYS A 60 12.01 6.72 -5.73
N VAL A 61 12.58 5.89 -4.85
CA VAL A 61 13.58 6.35 -3.89
C VAL A 61 14.89 6.78 -4.56
N LYS A 62 15.33 6.08 -5.61
CA LYS A 62 16.55 6.44 -6.37
C LYS A 62 16.38 7.75 -7.15
N ASP A 63 15.19 7.97 -7.68
CA ASP A 63 14.88 9.14 -8.51
C ASP A 63 14.59 10.39 -7.64
N ARG A 64 14.44 10.23 -6.32
CA ARG A 64 14.24 11.34 -5.39
C ARG A 64 15.53 12.16 -5.30
N PRO A 65 15.51 13.47 -5.61
CA PRO A 65 16.70 14.31 -5.49
C PRO A 65 17.16 14.34 -4.03
N ALA A 66 18.47 14.19 -3.83
CA ALA A 66 19.10 14.27 -2.51
C ALA A 66 18.92 15.70 -1.94
N GLY A 67 17.86 15.91 -1.15
CA GLY A 67 17.60 17.21 -0.51
C GLY A 67 16.15 17.52 -0.13
N SER A 68 15.16 16.66 -0.38
CA SER A 68 13.76 16.97 -0.07
C SER A 68 13.23 16.36 1.24
N ALA A 69 14.10 15.97 2.17
CA ALA A 69 13.69 15.59 3.52
C ALA A 69 13.86 16.82 4.41
N SER A 70 12.77 17.58 4.56
CA SER A 70 12.67 18.66 5.55
C SER A 70 12.03 18.14 6.82
#